data_AF-A0A2T2N041-F1
#
_entry.id   AF-A0A2T2N041-F1
#
_cell.length_a   1.000
_cell.length_b   1.000
_cell.length_c   1.000
_cell.angle_alpha   90.00
_cell.angle_beta   90.00
_cell.angle_gamma   90.00
#
_symmetry.space_group_name_H-M   'P 1'
#
loop_
_entity.id
_entity.type
_entity.pdbx_description
1 polymer ?
#
loop_
_entity_poly.entity_id
_entity_poly.type
_entity_poly.pdbx_seq_one_letter_code
_entity_poly.pdbx_strand_id
1 'polypeptide(L)'
;AFLQCELLARLMGYLFPKREPVVDDIASFNHLDRLWTENQWAFQNILDPFPAPRRYVFQAWIEERRRISRLQPTMDNLLDRTTEDKVERLLALNHLRTMWLQWRALDTRDDRSALSAEERLCKVMATLTKTEGTEDLFREGLTDLNK
;
A
#
# COMPACT_ATOMS: atom_id res chain seq x y z
N ALA A 1 8.25 1.35 20.60
CA ALA A 1 8.73 -0.03 20.37
C ALA A 1 7.58 -0.93 19.97
N PHE A 2 6.50 -1.00 20.77
CA PHE A 2 5.33 -1.83 20.47
C PHE A 2 4.68 -1.54 19.11
N LEU A 3 4.42 -0.27 18.79
CA LEU A 3 3.80 0.15 17.52
C LEU A 3 4.60 -0.30 16.28
N GLN A 4 5.92 -0.21 16.31
CA GLN A 4 6.78 -0.61 15.20
C GLN A 4 6.79 -2.12 14.99
N CYS A 5 6.84 -2.89 16.10
CA CYS A 5 6.76 -4.34 16.05
C CYS A 5 5.39 -4.82 15.55
N GLU A 6 4.31 -4.16 15.97
CA GLU A 6 2.96 -4.45 15.47
C GLU A 6 2.85 -4.15 13.97
N LEU A 7 3.31 -2.99 13.53
CA LEU A 7 3.36 -2.64 12.10
C LEU A 7 4.14 -3.68 11.30
N LEU A 8 5.33 -4.08 11.77
CA LEU A 8 6.16 -5.09 11.12
C LEU A 8 5.43 -6.42 11.01
N ALA A 9 4.83 -6.91 12.10
CA ALA A 9 4.10 -8.17 12.11
C ALA A 9 2.94 -8.18 11.10
N ARG A 10 2.23 -7.05 10.98
CA ARG A 10 1.13 -6.90 10.01
C ARG A 10 1.65 -6.87 8.57
N LEU A 11 2.71 -6.10 8.29
CA LEU A 11 3.33 -6.05 6.98
C LEU A 11 3.85 -7.43 6.56
N MET A 12 4.54 -8.15 7.44
CA MET A 12 5.06 -9.48 7.14
C MET A 12 3.94 -10.50 6.92
N GLY A 13 2.89 -10.48 7.74
CA GLY A 13 1.74 -11.37 7.56
C GLY A 13 1.01 -11.14 6.23
N TYR A 14 1.04 -9.92 5.72
CA TYR A 14 0.45 -9.55 4.44
C TYR A 14 1.36 -9.84 3.24
N LEU A 15 2.64 -9.49 3.33
CA LEU A 15 3.63 -9.69 2.26
C LEU A 15 4.01 -11.17 2.08
N PHE A 16 3.93 -11.96 3.17
CA PHE A 16 4.32 -13.37 3.18
C PHE A 16 3.24 -14.23 3.87
N PRO A 17 2.04 -14.37 3.25
CA PRO A 17 0.96 -15.14 3.83
C PRO A 17 1.32 -16.63 3.89
N LYS A 18 1.24 -17.23 5.09
CA LYS A 18 1.66 -18.62 5.33
C LYS A 18 0.70 -19.69 4.76
N ARG A 19 -0.48 -19.31 4.23
CA ARG A 19 -1.51 -20.22 3.69
C ARG A 19 -2.28 -19.56 2.54
N GLU A 20 -2.43 -20.26 1.42
CA GLU A 20 -3.30 -19.87 0.29
C GLU A 20 -4.78 -20.25 0.52
N PRO A 21 -5.76 -19.56 -0.10
CA PRO A 21 -5.70 -18.18 -0.60
C PRO A 21 -6.12 -17.18 0.50
N VAL A 22 -5.76 -15.93 0.32
CA VAL A 22 -5.99 -14.82 1.25
C VAL A 22 -7.49 -14.51 1.36
N VAL A 23 -8.18 -15.16 2.30
CA VAL A 23 -9.63 -14.97 2.50
C VAL A 23 -9.96 -13.70 3.30
N ASP A 24 -8.99 -12.85 3.67
CA ASP A 24 -9.34 -11.57 4.29
C ASP A 24 -8.30 -10.45 4.13
N ASP A 25 -8.01 -10.10 2.88
CA ASP A 25 -7.22 -8.90 2.53
C ASP A 25 -7.81 -7.63 3.15
N ILE A 26 -9.15 -7.56 3.22
CA ILE A 26 -9.87 -6.40 3.73
C ILE A 26 -9.61 -6.18 5.22
N ALA A 27 -9.66 -7.25 6.03
CA ALA A 27 -9.40 -7.15 7.46
C ALA A 27 -7.95 -6.71 7.74
N SER A 28 -6.98 -7.21 6.97
CA SER A 28 -5.57 -6.86 7.12
C SER A 28 -5.30 -5.40 6.76
N PHE A 29 -5.90 -4.90 5.67
CA PHE A 29 -5.78 -3.48 5.29
C PHE A 29 -6.50 -2.53 6.21
N ASN A 30 -7.70 -2.88 6.69
CA ASN A 30 -8.40 -2.05 7.67
C ASN A 30 -7.59 -1.89 8.97
N HIS A 31 -6.82 -2.91 9.36
CA HIS A 31 -5.92 -2.80 10.52
C HIS A 31 -4.71 -1.94 10.22
N LEU A 32 -4.07 -2.06 9.05
CA LEU A 32 -2.97 -1.17 8.65
C LEU A 32 -3.42 0.30 8.56
N ASP A 33 -4.62 0.55 8.01
CA ASP A 33 -5.23 1.88 7.89
C ASP A 33 -5.55 2.48 9.27
N ARG A 34 -6.13 1.68 10.18
CA ARG A 34 -6.36 2.10 11.57
C ARG A 34 -5.05 2.41 12.28
N LEU A 35 -4.07 1.51 12.20
CA LEU A 35 -2.77 1.70 12.83
C LEU A 35 -2.11 3.00 12.35
N TRP A 36 -2.16 3.27 11.04
CA TRP A 36 -1.68 4.50 10.43
C TRP A 36 -2.45 5.73 10.93
N THR A 37 -3.78 5.70 10.91
CA THR A 37 -4.64 6.84 11.26
C THR A 37 -4.52 7.20 12.75
N GLU A 38 -4.53 6.21 13.63
CA GLU A 38 -4.43 6.39 15.08
C GLU A 38 -3.05 6.88 15.52
N ASN A 39 -2.00 6.56 14.75
CA ASN A 39 -0.61 6.87 15.07
C ASN A 39 0.05 7.82 14.06
N GLN A 40 -0.77 8.56 13.30
CA GLN A 40 -0.31 9.38 12.19
C GLN A 40 0.77 10.37 12.63
N TRP A 41 0.59 11.01 13.79
CA TRP A 41 1.57 11.96 14.35
C TRP A 41 2.92 11.30 14.64
N ALA A 42 2.91 10.07 15.19
CA ALA A 42 4.13 9.34 15.53
C ALA A 42 4.88 8.90 14.26
N PHE A 43 4.14 8.42 13.25
CA PHE A 43 4.71 8.07 11.95
C PHE A 43 5.21 9.28 11.18
N GLN A 44 4.49 10.41 11.22
CA GLN A 44 4.95 11.66 10.61
C GLN A 44 6.24 12.18 11.22
N ASN A 45 6.41 12.06 12.55
CA ASN A 45 7.67 12.42 13.21
C ASN A 45 8.83 11.53 12.77
N ILE A 46 8.59 10.22 12.60
CA ILE A 46 9.60 9.28 12.08
C ILE A 46 9.96 9.61 10.63
N LEU A 47 8.97 10.05 9.84
CA LEU A 47 9.15 10.38 8.43
C LEU A 47 9.52 11.85 8.18
N ASP A 48 9.67 12.67 9.22
CA ASP A 48 10.00 14.08 9.09
C ASP A 48 11.34 14.32 8.33
N PRO A 49 12.36 13.45 8.43
CA PRO A 49 13.57 13.60 7.61
C PRO A 49 13.33 13.43 6.10
N PHE A 50 12.20 12.84 5.68
CA PHE A 50 11.90 12.64 4.26
C PHE A 50 11.24 13.87 3.63
N PRO A 51 11.51 14.19 2.36
CA PRO A 51 10.77 15.21 1.61
C PRO A 51 9.26 14.95 1.62
N ALA A 52 8.43 16.00 1.66
CA ALA A 52 6.97 15.91 1.71
C ALA A 52 6.35 14.83 0.80
N PRO A 53 6.69 14.70 -0.50
CA PRO A 53 6.10 13.65 -1.35
C PRO A 53 6.43 12.21 -0.90
N ARG A 54 7.55 11.99 -0.20
CA ARG A 54 7.95 10.67 0.31
C ARG A 54 7.23 10.31 1.61
N ARG A 55 6.74 11.29 2.37
CA ARG A 55 6.01 11.07 3.63
C ARG A 55 4.63 10.43 3.42
N TYR A 56 4.05 10.60 2.23
CA TYR A 56 2.69 10.11 1.92
C TYR A 56 2.68 8.82 1.10
N VAL A 57 3.84 8.29 0.70
CA VAL A 57 3.91 7.10 -0.17
C VAL A 57 3.27 5.87 0.48
N PHE A 58 3.49 5.69 1.78
CA PHE A 58 2.93 4.57 2.53
C PHE A 58 1.41 4.68 2.71
N GLN A 59 0.91 5.89 2.99
CA GLN A 59 -0.54 6.14 3.06
C GLN A 59 -1.21 5.92 1.69
N ALA A 60 -0.59 6.40 0.62
CA ALA A 60 -1.12 6.20 -0.73
C ALA A 60 -1.16 4.71 -1.10
N TRP A 61 -0.18 3.93 -0.66
CA TRP A 61 -0.13 2.48 -0.88
C TRP A 61 -1.23 1.74 -0.12
N ILE A 62 -1.48 2.10 1.15
CA ILE A 62 -2.60 1.55 1.93
C ILE A 62 -3.94 1.83 1.22
N GLU A 63 -4.16 3.06 0.78
CA GLU A 63 -5.40 3.46 0.11
C GLU A 63 -5.59 2.74 -1.24
N GLU A 64 -4.50 2.57 -2.00
CA GLU A 64 -4.50 1.80 -3.25
C GLU A 64 -4.96 0.37 -3.00
N ARG A 65 -4.30 -0.31 -2.06
CA ARG A 65 -4.59 -1.72 -1.78
C ARG A 65 -6.01 -1.92 -1.24
N ARG A 66 -6.50 -1.02 -0.39
CA ARG A 66 -7.90 -1.01 0.06
C ARG A 66 -8.88 -0.94 -1.10
N ARG A 67 -8.59 -0.13 -2.13
CA ARG A 67 -9.43 -0.02 -3.32
C ARG A 67 -9.38 -1.28 -4.17
N ILE A 68 -8.20 -1.89 -4.33
CA ILE A 68 -8.04 -3.17 -5.01
C ILE A 68 -8.88 -4.25 -4.31
N SER A 69 -8.76 -4.40 -2.99
CA SER A 69 -9.52 -5.42 -2.24
C SER A 69 -11.03 -5.20 -2.29
N ARG A 70 -11.50 -3.96 -2.43
CA ARG A 70 -12.94 -3.64 -2.64
C ARG A 70 -13.40 -3.94 -4.06
N LEU A 71 -12.50 -3.87 -5.04
CA LEU A 71 -12.81 -4.09 -6.45
C LEU A 71 -12.76 -5.57 -6.85
N GLN A 72 -11.92 -6.36 -6.19
CA GLN A 72 -11.69 -7.77 -6.51
C GLN A 72 -12.98 -8.61 -6.50
N PRO A 73 -13.88 -8.54 -5.49
CA PRO A 73 -15.16 -9.27 -5.51
C PRO A 73 -16.09 -8.82 -6.63
N THR A 74 -15.96 -7.56 -7.06
CA THR A 74 -16.71 -6.95 -8.17
C THR A 74 -16.17 -7.37 -9.54
N MET A 75 -14.89 -7.78 -9.59
CA MET A 75 -14.24 -8.31 -10.78
C MET A 75 -14.49 -9.81 -10.96
N ASP A 76 -14.53 -10.58 -9.88
CA ASP A 76 -14.69 -12.05 -9.91
C ASP A 76 -16.13 -12.48 -10.21
N ASN A 77 -17.12 -11.71 -9.75
CA ASN A 77 -18.54 -11.94 -10.04
C ASN A 77 -18.95 -11.27 -11.36
N LEU A 78 -18.57 -11.89 -12.49
CA LEU A 78 -18.84 -11.43 -13.86
C LEU A 78 -20.26 -11.72 -14.38
N LEU A 79 -21.04 -12.55 -13.70
CA LEU A 79 -22.36 -12.97 -14.16
C LEU A 79 -23.49 -12.14 -13.53
N ASP A 80 -24.38 -11.61 -14.37
CA ASP A 80 -25.67 -10.97 -14.04
C ASP A 80 -25.67 -9.70 -13.17
N ARG A 81 -24.84 -8.71 -13.54
CA ARG A 81 -24.85 -7.39 -12.89
C ARG A 81 -25.64 -6.32 -13.65
N THR A 82 -26.29 -5.45 -12.88
CA THR A 82 -27.08 -4.32 -13.39
C THR A 82 -26.18 -3.29 -14.10
N THR A 83 -26.76 -2.40 -14.90
CA THR A 83 -26.00 -1.30 -15.53
C THR A 83 -25.33 -0.39 -14.48
N GLU A 84 -25.94 -0.24 -13.31
CA GLU A 84 -25.43 0.56 -12.19
C GLU A 84 -24.14 -0.03 -11.62
N ASP A 85 -24.11 -1.35 -11.37
CA ASP A 85 -22.91 -2.07 -10.92
C ASP A 85 -21.73 -1.91 -11.90
N LYS A 86 -22.03 -1.89 -13.21
CA LYS A 86 -21.01 -1.70 -14.26
C LYS A 86 -20.44 -0.29 -14.23
N VAL A 87 -21.27 0.72 -13.96
CA VAL A 87 -20.83 2.12 -13.81
C VAL A 87 -19.98 2.29 -12.55
N GLU A 88 -20.38 1.75 -11.41
CA GLU A 88 -19.59 1.78 -10.17
C GLU A 88 -18.21 1.15 -10.35
N ARG A 89 -18.15 0.00 -11.05
CA ARG A 89 -16.89 -0.66 -11.40
C ARG A 89 -16.00 0.23 -12.27
N LEU A 90 -16.55 0.89 -13.28
CA LEU A 90 -15.79 1.79 -14.16
C LEU A 90 -15.24 2.99 -13.39
N LEU A 91 -16.02 3.59 -12.49
CA LEU A 91 -15.57 4.69 -11.63
C LEU A 91 -14.42 4.25 -10.71
N ALA A 92 -14.54 3.07 -10.10
CA ALA A 92 -13.52 2.55 -9.19
C ALA A 92 -12.22 2.17 -9.93
N LEU A 93 -12.31 1.58 -11.14
CA LEU A 93 -11.14 1.35 -12.00
C LEU A 93 -10.49 2.66 -12.46
N ASN A 94 -11.29 3.67 -12.80
CA ASN A 94 -10.78 4.98 -13.19
C ASN A 94 -10.04 5.68 -12.04
N HIS A 95 -10.57 5.56 -10.82
CA HIS A 95 -9.91 6.03 -9.61
C HIS A 95 -8.56 5.34 -9.37
N LEU A 96 -8.49 4.01 -9.50
CA LEU A 96 -7.20 3.28 -9.41
C LEU A 96 -6.21 3.76 -10.46
N ARG A 97 -6.65 3.90 -11.72
CA ARG A 97 -5.81 4.42 -12.80
C ARG A 97 -5.29 5.83 -12.49
N THR A 98 -6.14 6.69 -11.93
CA THR A 98 -5.75 8.06 -11.55
C THR A 98 -4.69 8.05 -10.45
N MET A 99 -4.83 7.18 -9.44
CA MET A 99 -3.82 7.00 -8.40
C MET A 99 -2.49 6.50 -8.97
N TRP A 100 -2.51 5.51 -9.86
CA TRP A 100 -1.30 5.02 -10.54
C TRP A 100 -0.62 6.09 -11.39
N LEU A 101 -1.39 6.92 -12.09
CA LEU A 101 -0.84 8.04 -12.86
C LEU A 101 -0.19 9.09 -11.96
N GLN A 102 -0.81 9.40 -10.81
CA GLN A 102 -0.22 10.29 -9.79
C GLN A 102 1.07 9.71 -9.22
N TRP A 103 1.09 8.40 -8.93
CA TRP A 103 2.29 7.69 -8.48
C TRP A 103 3.43 7.77 -9.49
N ARG A 104 3.15 7.50 -10.77
CA ARG A 104 4.14 7.59 -11.84
C ARG A 104 4.66 9.01 -12.05
N ALA A 105 3.80 10.01 -11.90
CA ALA A 105 4.19 11.41 -11.98
C ALA A 105 5.14 11.85 -10.83
N LEU A 106 5.01 11.24 -9.65
CA LEU A 106 5.94 11.42 -8.52
C LEU A 106 7.31 10.76 -8.74
N ASP A 107 7.42 9.82 -9.68
CA ASP A 107 8.68 9.18 -10.10
C ASP A 107 9.44 10.07 -11.09
N THR A 108 8.75 10.74 -12.01
CA THR A 108 9.37 11.53 -13.08
C THR A 108 9.95 12.89 -12.66
N ARG A 109 9.73 13.35 -11.43
CA ARG A 109 10.06 14.72 -10.99
C ARG A 109 11.41 14.87 -10.27
N ASP A 110 12.08 13.78 -9.90
CA ASP A 110 13.26 13.79 -9.01
C ASP A 110 14.52 13.27 -9.77
N ASP A 111 14.82 13.93 -10.89
CA ASP A 111 15.66 13.46 -12.01
C ASP A 111 17.20 13.36 -11.77
N ARG A 112 17.71 13.09 -10.56
CA ARG A 112 19.18 12.90 -10.36
C ARG A 112 19.63 11.78 -9.42
N SER A 113 18.72 11.09 -8.74
CA SER A 113 19.01 9.89 -7.92
C SER A 113 17.70 9.21 -7.49
N ALA A 114 16.62 9.34 -8.26
CA ALA A 114 15.28 8.96 -7.84
C ALA A 114 15.13 7.45 -7.72
N LEU A 115 15.17 6.99 -6.48
CA LEU A 115 14.57 5.72 -6.09
C LEU A 115 13.16 5.64 -6.67
N SER A 116 12.82 4.48 -7.24
CA SER A 116 11.46 4.26 -7.75
C SER A 116 10.40 4.45 -6.66
N ALA A 117 9.13 4.62 -7.02
CA ALA A 117 8.04 4.68 -6.04
C ALA A 117 8.03 3.46 -5.09
N GLU A 118 8.36 2.29 -5.60
CA GLU A 118 8.48 1.04 -4.85
C GLU A 118 9.68 1.04 -3.91
N GLU A 119 10.84 1.54 -4.35
CA GLU A 119 12.04 1.65 -3.50
C GLU A 119 11.84 2.67 -2.38
N ARG A 120 11.10 3.75 -2.67
CA ARG A 120 10.68 4.72 -1.65
C ARG A 120 9.74 4.08 -0.64
N LEU A 121 8.79 3.26 -1.09
CA LEU A 121 7.89 2.52 -0.21
C LEU A 121 8.66 1.55 0.70
N CYS A 122 9.60 0.78 0.15
CA CYS A 122 10.42 -0.17 0.92
C CYS A 122 11.24 0.54 2.01
N LYS A 123 11.88 1.68 1.67
CA LYS A 123 12.60 2.49 2.66
C LYS A 123 11.68 3.03 3.75
N VAL A 124 10.50 3.52 3.38
CA VAL A 124 9.53 4.03 4.35
C VAL A 124 9.03 2.91 5.27
N MET A 125 8.75 1.71 4.74
CA MET A 125 8.37 0.55 5.56
C MET A 125 9.48 0.16 6.55
N ALA A 126 10.73 0.07 6.08
CA ALA A 126 11.89 -0.23 6.92
C ALA A 126 12.09 0.82 8.02
N THR A 127 12.01 2.11 7.70
CA THR A 127 12.13 3.19 8.68
C THR A 127 10.97 3.21 9.69
N LEU A 128 9.73 2.99 9.25
CA LEU A 128 8.57 2.95 10.16
C LEU A 128 8.62 1.75 11.12
N THR A 129 9.21 0.64 10.68
CA THR A 129 9.34 -0.59 11.47
C THR A 129 10.65 -0.68 12.26
N LYS A 130 11.57 0.29 12.10
CA LYS A 130 12.94 0.29 12.66
C LYS A 130 13.74 -0.93 12.23
N THR A 131 13.61 -1.31 10.97
CA THR A 131 14.38 -2.39 10.33
C THR A 131 15.12 -1.85 9.11
N GLU A 132 15.75 -0.68 9.23
CA GLU A 132 16.60 -0.14 8.18
C GLU A 132 17.67 -1.17 7.74
N GLY A 133 17.87 -1.33 6.44
CA GLY A 133 18.73 -2.39 5.88
C GLY A 133 17.99 -3.68 5.50
N THR A 134 16.67 -3.78 5.75
CA THR A 134 15.83 -4.90 5.30
C THR A 134 14.91 -4.54 4.13
N GLU A 135 15.23 -3.52 3.35
CA GLU A 135 14.40 -3.03 2.23
C GLU A 135 14.15 -4.11 1.18
N ASP A 136 15.13 -4.98 0.93
CA ASP A 136 15.02 -6.05 -0.05
C ASP A 136 13.94 -7.08 0.30
N LEU A 137 13.70 -7.31 1.60
CA LEU A 137 12.62 -8.17 2.07
C LEU A 137 11.24 -7.57 1.73
N PHE A 138 11.08 -6.26 1.89
CA PHE A 138 9.84 -5.58 1.49
C PHE A 138 9.66 -5.60 -0.03
N ARG A 139 10.74 -5.44 -0.80
CA ARG A 139 10.73 -5.51 -2.27
C ARG A 139 10.30 -6.88 -2.77
N GLU A 140 10.85 -7.95 -2.20
CA GLU A 140 10.47 -9.32 -2.51
C GLU A 140 8.96 -9.56 -2.29
N GLY A 141 8.46 -9.21 -1.10
CA GLY A 141 7.04 -9.35 -0.79
C GLY A 141 6.12 -8.50 -1.69
N LEU A 142 6.53 -7.27 -2.05
CA LEU A 142 5.77 -6.43 -2.97
C LEU A 142 5.75 -7.00 -4.39
N THR A 143 6.87 -7.58 -4.84
CA THR A 143 6.96 -8.23 -6.15
C THR A 143 5.99 -9.40 -6.24
N ASP A 144 5.92 -10.23 -5.19
CA ASP A 144 5.00 -11.38 -5.15
C ASP A 144 3.53 -10.96 -5.11
N LEU A 145 3.18 -9.89 -4.40
CA LEU A 145 1.83 -9.32 -4.39
C LEU A 145 1.38 -8.66 -5.69
N ASN A 146 2.32 -8.34 -6.58
CA ASN A 146 2.06 -7.67 -7.85
C ASN A 146 2.06 -8.63 -9.06
N LYS A 147 2.32 -9.93 -8.83
CA LYS A 147 2.16 -10.99 -9.83
C LYS A 147 0.69 -11.29 -10.08
#